data_AF-A0A6M3XM79-F1
#
_entry.id   AF-A0A6M3XM79-F1
#
_cell.length_a   1.000
_cell.length_b   1.000
_cell.length_c   1.000
_cell.angle_alpha   90.00
_cell.angle_beta   90.00
_cell.angle_gamma   90.00
#
_symmetry.space_group_name_H-M   'P 1'
#
loop_
_entity.id
_entity.type
_entity.pdbx_description
1 polymer ?
#
loop_
_entity_poly.entity_id
_entity_poly.type
_entity_poly.pdbx_seq_one_letter_code
_entity_poly.pdbx_strand_id
1 'polypeptide(L)'
;MRKPNHGRRPGKSWPKYEKLVAKLAWQRSRTTGMDFDELMAEGRLAFTESLRSYDNSKAKFSTHLTWQVRGRLSRITRTQNKLRTEVELNEDTMIQEITPERHARFTEAMDNLSSEAQMVVQLVLNSPLEIIQSIKKTNRGITVGLIKSFLANKGWDQTTTKSAVDEIKTTLQNL
;
A
#
# COMPACT_ATOMS: atom_id res chain seq x y z
N MET A 1 31.12 -30.02 15.16
CA MET A 1 30.80 -28.72 14.53
C MET A 1 31.54 -28.61 13.20
N ARG A 2 30.83 -28.64 12.06
CA ARG A 2 31.46 -28.45 10.73
C ARG A 2 31.54 -26.96 10.42
N LYS A 3 32.75 -26.44 10.19
CA LYS A 3 32.97 -25.05 9.75
C LYS A 3 32.34 -24.84 8.36
N PRO A 4 31.68 -23.71 8.07
CA PRO A 4 31.15 -23.45 6.74
C PRO A 4 32.30 -23.19 5.76
N ASN A 5 32.36 -24.02 4.73
CA ASN A 5 33.29 -23.91 3.62
C ASN A 5 32.98 -22.63 2.81
N HIS A 6 33.83 -21.61 2.94
CA HIS A 6 33.73 -20.33 2.24
C HIS A 6 34.37 -20.37 0.83
N GLY A 7 34.41 -21.53 0.19
CA GLY A 7 34.78 -21.63 -1.22
C GLY A 7 33.75 -20.92 -2.10
N ARG A 8 34.21 -19.98 -2.95
CA ARG A 8 33.42 -19.40 -4.04
C ARG A 8 32.69 -20.52 -4.76
N ARG A 9 31.36 -20.62 -4.58
CA ARG A 9 30.56 -21.72 -5.13
C ARG A 9 30.51 -21.57 -6.66
N PRO A 10 31.15 -22.46 -7.44
CA PRO A 10 31.17 -22.34 -8.89
C PRO A 10 29.75 -22.42 -9.45
N GLY A 11 29.43 -21.60 -10.45
CA GLY A 11 28.16 -21.68 -11.21
C GLY A 11 27.02 -20.74 -10.80
N LYS A 12 27.24 -19.83 -9.85
CA LYS A 12 26.25 -18.81 -9.44
C LYS A 12 26.82 -17.40 -9.61
N SER A 13 27.03 -16.99 -10.86
CA SER A 13 27.50 -15.65 -11.21
C SER A 13 26.35 -14.67 -11.37
N TRP A 14 26.60 -13.38 -11.11
CA TRP A 14 25.61 -12.32 -11.23
C TRP A 14 24.95 -12.24 -12.63
N PRO A 15 25.69 -12.29 -13.76
CA PRO A 15 25.08 -12.16 -15.09
C PRO A 15 23.97 -13.17 -15.39
N LYS A 16 24.03 -14.37 -14.79
CA LYS A 16 22.99 -15.40 -14.95
C LYS A 16 21.66 -15.02 -14.31
N TYR A 17 21.68 -14.23 -13.23
CA TYR A 17 20.49 -13.90 -12.45
C TYR A 17 20.10 -12.42 -12.52
N GLU A 18 20.92 -11.58 -13.14
CA GLU A 18 20.68 -10.15 -13.32
C GLU A 18 19.29 -9.86 -13.88
N LYS A 19 18.89 -10.53 -14.97
CA LYS A 19 17.57 -10.34 -15.59
C LYS A 19 16.41 -10.73 -14.65
N LEU A 20 16.60 -11.75 -13.81
CA LEU A 20 15.60 -12.16 -12.81
C LEU A 20 15.44 -11.07 -11.75
N VAL A 21 16.56 -10.55 -11.23
CA VAL A 21 16.56 -9.50 -10.21
C VAL A 21 15.99 -8.20 -10.78
N ALA A 22 16.41 -7.81 -11.98
CA ALA A 22 15.90 -6.64 -12.70
C ALA A 22 14.39 -6.73 -12.92
N LYS A 23 13.87 -7.90 -13.32
CA LYS A 23 12.42 -8.11 -13.45
C LYS A 23 11.68 -7.86 -12.13
N LEU A 24 12.21 -8.35 -11.01
CA LEU A 24 11.59 -8.16 -9.70
C LEU A 24 11.67 -6.70 -9.23
N ALA A 25 12.81 -6.05 -9.43
CA ALA A 25 12.99 -4.63 -9.14
C ALA A 25 12.05 -3.75 -9.98
N TRP A 26 11.93 -4.02 -11.27
CA TRP A 26 11.03 -3.30 -12.19
C TRP A 26 9.56 -3.47 -11.83
N GLN A 27 9.14 -4.69 -11.49
CA GLN A 27 7.78 -4.91 -10.99
C GLN A 27 7.53 -4.12 -9.72
N ARG A 28 8.52 -4.04 -8.83
CA ARG A 28 8.38 -3.29 -7.59
C ARG A 28 8.32 -1.78 -7.83
N SER A 29 9.25 -1.22 -8.63
CA SER A 29 9.29 0.22 -8.94
C SER A 29 7.95 0.72 -9.47
N ARG A 30 7.33 -0.03 -10.39
CA ARG A 30 6.01 0.29 -10.93
C ARG A 30 4.88 0.29 -9.91
N THR A 31 5.00 -0.52 -8.86
CA THR A 31 3.95 -0.62 -7.82
C THR A 31 4.16 0.33 -6.66
N THR A 32 5.39 0.81 -6.44
CA THR A 32 5.74 1.63 -5.26
C THR A 32 6.19 3.04 -5.60
N GLY A 33 6.48 3.33 -6.88
CA GLY A 33 7.04 4.60 -7.33
C GLY A 33 8.50 4.81 -6.91
N MET A 34 9.18 3.77 -6.41
CA MET A 34 10.60 3.84 -6.04
C MET A 34 11.48 3.81 -7.27
N ASP A 35 12.65 4.42 -7.18
CA ASP A 35 13.63 4.40 -8.25
C ASP A 35 14.08 2.96 -8.57
N PHE A 36 14.21 2.67 -9.86
CA PHE A 36 14.57 1.33 -10.31
C PHE A 36 16.01 0.99 -9.93
N ASP A 37 16.95 1.93 -10.06
CA ASP A 37 18.36 1.69 -9.79
C ASP A 37 18.62 1.45 -8.30
N GLU A 38 17.90 2.16 -7.42
CA GLU A 38 17.87 1.87 -5.98
C GLU A 38 17.40 0.43 -5.69
N LEU A 39 16.26 0.03 -6.25
CA LEU A 39 15.73 -1.32 -6.07
C LEU A 39 16.65 -2.39 -6.67
N MET A 40 17.33 -2.08 -7.76
CA MET A 40 18.29 -2.96 -8.40
C MET A 40 19.57 -3.13 -7.57
N ALA A 41 20.06 -2.06 -6.94
CA ALA A 41 21.17 -2.11 -5.99
C ALA A 41 20.84 -3.02 -4.80
N GLU A 42 19.63 -2.91 -4.26
CA GLU A 42 19.15 -3.77 -3.17
C GLU A 42 19.00 -5.23 -3.62
N GLY A 43 18.55 -5.45 -4.86
CA GLY A 43 18.53 -6.76 -5.49
C GLY A 43 19.92 -7.39 -5.62
N ARG A 44 20.97 -6.62 -5.96
CA ARG A 44 22.37 -7.08 -5.98
C ARG A 44 22.84 -7.49 -4.60
N LEU A 45 22.50 -6.72 -3.56
CA LEU A 45 22.87 -7.06 -2.19
C LEU A 45 22.18 -8.35 -1.72
N ALA A 46 20.88 -8.51 -2.01
CA ALA A 46 20.16 -9.77 -1.78
C ALA A 46 20.82 -10.97 -2.51
N PHE A 47 21.35 -10.77 -3.72
CA PHE A 47 22.09 -11.80 -4.43
C PHE A 47 23.35 -12.25 -3.69
N THR A 48 24.16 -11.30 -3.20
CA THR A 48 25.38 -11.63 -2.44
C THR A 48 25.08 -12.36 -1.13
N GLU A 49 24.01 -11.96 -0.43
CA GLU A 49 23.53 -12.64 0.78
C GLU A 49 22.96 -14.04 0.47
N SER A 50 22.28 -14.18 -0.67
CA SER A 50 21.76 -15.45 -1.15
C SER A 50 22.88 -16.45 -1.42
N LEU A 51 24.03 -16.01 -1.94
CA LEU A 51 25.20 -16.89 -2.14
C LEU A 51 25.68 -17.52 -0.83
N ARG A 52 25.60 -16.76 0.28
CA ARG A 52 26.03 -17.20 1.62
C ARG A 52 25.00 -18.12 2.28
N SER A 53 23.73 -17.78 2.18
CA SER A 53 22.62 -18.47 2.87
C SER A 53 22.03 -19.66 2.11
N TYR A 54 22.36 -19.83 0.83
CA TYR A 54 21.74 -20.87 0.01
C TYR A 54 22.06 -22.29 0.49
N ASP A 55 21.02 -23.11 0.56
CA ASP A 55 21.07 -24.53 0.82
C ASP A 55 20.50 -25.29 -0.39
N ASN A 56 21.33 -26.12 -1.02
CA ASN A 56 20.95 -26.85 -2.22
C ASN A 56 19.99 -28.02 -1.96
N SER A 57 19.84 -28.46 -0.70
CA SER A 57 18.92 -29.53 -0.32
C SER A 57 17.46 -29.06 -0.29
N LYS A 58 17.23 -27.75 -0.18
CA LYS A 58 15.89 -27.17 0.03
C LYS A 58 15.22 -26.70 -1.25
N ALA A 59 15.96 -26.09 -2.17
CA ALA A 59 15.40 -25.52 -3.39
C ALA A 59 16.49 -25.22 -4.44
N LYS A 60 16.06 -24.86 -5.65
CA LYS A 60 16.94 -24.25 -6.67
C LYS A 60 17.37 -22.84 -6.22
N PHE A 61 18.58 -22.42 -6.61
CA PHE A 61 19.11 -21.10 -6.25
C PHE A 61 18.24 -19.94 -6.75
N SER A 62 17.68 -20.02 -7.96
CA SER A 62 16.75 -19.01 -8.49
C SER A 62 15.52 -18.82 -7.60
N THR A 63 14.98 -19.92 -7.06
CA THR A 63 13.87 -19.89 -6.11
C THR A 63 14.27 -19.19 -4.83
N HIS A 64 15.39 -19.60 -4.21
CA HIS A 64 15.92 -18.95 -3.00
C HIS A 64 16.16 -17.45 -3.22
N LEU A 65 16.83 -17.09 -4.31
CA LEU A 65 17.10 -15.70 -4.67
C LEU A 65 15.83 -14.88 -4.85
N THR A 66 14.82 -15.45 -5.51
CA THR A 66 13.53 -14.78 -5.72
C THR A 66 12.87 -14.41 -4.38
N TRP A 67 12.90 -15.33 -3.42
CA TRP A 67 12.35 -15.09 -2.08
C TRP A 67 13.16 -14.03 -1.32
N GLN A 68 14.48 -14.10 -1.36
CA GLN A 68 15.36 -13.12 -0.70
C GLN A 68 15.16 -11.70 -1.27
N VAL A 69 15.16 -11.56 -2.60
CA VAL A 69 14.92 -10.28 -3.28
C VAL A 69 13.54 -9.74 -2.91
N ARG A 70 12.47 -10.54 -3.05
CA ARG A 70 11.11 -10.09 -2.71
C ARG A 70 10.98 -9.64 -1.25
N GLY A 71 11.55 -10.40 -0.33
CA GLY A 71 11.53 -10.08 1.10
C GLY A 71 12.25 -8.76 1.37
N ARG A 72 13.42 -8.57 0.77
CA ARG A 72 14.22 -7.35 0.92
C ARG A 72 13.53 -6.12 0.34
N LEU A 73 13.08 -6.18 -0.91
CA LEU A 73 12.35 -5.08 -1.54
C LEU A 73 11.07 -4.71 -0.77
N SER A 74 10.36 -5.71 -0.25
CA SER A 74 9.18 -5.48 0.59
C SER A 74 9.52 -4.73 1.89
N ARG A 75 10.64 -5.07 2.54
CA ARG A 75 11.08 -4.42 3.77
C ARG A 75 11.43 -2.95 3.53
N ILE A 76 12.12 -2.66 2.44
CA ILE A 76 12.56 -1.29 2.12
C ILE A 76 11.35 -0.42 1.80
N THR A 77 10.43 -0.89 0.94
CA THR A 77 9.20 -0.14 0.67
C THR A 77 8.40 0.11 1.95
N ARG A 78 8.29 -0.87 2.86
CA ARG A 78 7.59 -0.66 4.14
C ARG A 78 8.26 0.40 5.00
N THR A 79 9.60 0.41 5.03
CA THR A 79 10.37 1.39 5.78
C THR A 79 10.18 2.78 5.19
N GLN A 80 10.25 2.92 3.87
CA GLN A 80 10.05 4.19 3.19
C GLN A 80 8.61 4.70 3.30
N ASN A 81 7.61 3.82 3.21
CA ASN A 81 6.21 4.20 3.44
C ASN A 81 6.00 4.65 4.89
N LYS A 82 6.60 3.97 5.86
CA LYS A 82 6.54 4.38 7.27
C LYS A 82 7.16 5.77 7.46
N LEU A 83 8.33 6.01 6.88
CA LEU A 83 8.99 7.32 6.92
C LEU A 83 8.15 8.39 6.21
N ARG A 84 7.54 8.10 5.05
CA ARG A 84 6.62 9.02 4.37
C ARG A 84 5.42 9.36 5.26
N THR A 85 4.79 8.38 5.90
CA THR A 85 3.68 8.63 6.82
C THR A 85 4.12 9.45 8.04
N GLU A 86 5.32 9.22 8.58
CA GLU A 86 5.85 9.99 9.71
C GLU A 86 6.26 11.43 9.33
N VAL A 87 6.72 11.66 8.10
CA VAL A 87 7.06 12.99 7.58
C VAL A 87 5.80 13.75 7.12
N GLU A 88 4.82 13.09 6.49
CA GLU A 88 3.51 13.69 6.17
C GLU A 88 2.74 14.12 7.43
N LEU A 89 2.96 13.44 8.57
CA LEU A 89 2.40 13.87 9.86
C LEU A 89 3.12 15.09 10.47
N ASN A 90 4.32 15.43 10.00
CA ASN A 90 5.16 16.49 10.59
C ASN A 90 5.35 17.72 9.69
N GLU A 91 5.19 17.63 8.37
CA GLU A 91 5.47 18.78 7.47
C GLU A 91 4.23 19.56 6.99
N ASP A 92 3.00 19.06 7.20
CA ASP A 92 1.78 19.76 6.71
C ASP A 92 0.52 19.56 7.58
N THR A 93 0.64 19.65 8.91
CA THR A 93 -0.50 20.18 9.69
C THR A 93 -0.45 21.70 9.67
N MET A 94 -0.40 22.29 8.46
CA MET A 94 -1.07 23.58 8.29
C MET A 94 -2.53 23.30 8.58
N ILE A 95 -2.98 23.64 9.80
CA ILE A 95 -4.40 23.85 10.07
C ILE A 95 -4.79 24.96 9.10
N GLN A 96 -5.23 24.58 7.91
CA GLN A 96 -5.81 25.54 6.98
C GLN A 96 -6.97 26.15 7.74
N GLU A 97 -6.89 27.44 8.00
CA GLU A 97 -7.89 28.18 8.76
C GLU A 97 -9.25 27.89 8.12
N ILE A 98 -10.19 27.37 8.92
CA ILE A 98 -11.55 27.11 8.45
C ILE A 98 -12.20 28.48 8.29
N THR A 99 -12.10 29.07 7.10
CA THR A 99 -12.77 30.33 6.82
C THR A 99 -14.28 30.09 6.64
N PRO A 100 -15.13 31.09 6.98
CA PRO A 100 -16.56 31.01 6.73
C PRO A 100 -16.91 30.66 5.28
N GLU A 101 -16.14 31.18 4.31
CA GLU A 101 -16.34 30.92 2.88
C GLU A 101 -16.05 29.46 2.54
N ARG A 102 -14.99 28.88 3.12
CA ARG A 102 -14.65 27.47 2.91
C ARG A 102 -15.69 26.54 3.54
N HIS A 103 -16.16 26.89 4.74
CA HIS A 103 -17.26 26.17 5.38
C HIS A 103 -18.55 26.24 4.54
N ALA A 104 -18.89 27.41 4.02
CA ALA A 104 -20.07 27.60 3.17
C ALA A 104 -19.96 26.78 1.88
N ARG A 105 -18.83 26.84 1.16
CA ARG A 105 -18.59 26.03 -0.05
C ARG A 105 -18.67 24.54 0.22
N PHE A 106 -18.08 24.08 1.32
CA PHE A 106 -18.15 22.68 1.70
C PHE A 106 -19.60 22.24 1.97
N THR A 107 -20.35 23.06 2.72
CA THR A 107 -21.76 22.77 3.05
C THR A 107 -22.61 22.71 1.78
N GLU A 108 -22.48 23.70 0.90
CA GLU A 108 -23.18 23.73 -0.40
C GLU A 108 -22.82 22.52 -1.27
N ALA A 109 -21.54 22.13 -1.31
CA ALA A 109 -21.10 20.96 -2.05
C ALA A 109 -21.68 19.66 -1.49
N MET A 110 -21.84 19.54 -0.17
CA MET A 110 -22.48 18.38 0.46
C MET A 110 -24.00 18.36 0.24
N ASP A 111 -24.65 19.52 0.26
CA ASP A 111 -26.10 19.65 0.01
C ASP A 111 -26.48 19.31 -1.44
N ASN A 112 -25.55 19.53 -2.38
CA ASN A 112 -25.73 19.22 -3.81
C ASN A 112 -25.43 17.76 -4.20
N LEU A 113 -24.95 16.93 -3.27
CA LEU A 113 -24.74 15.51 -3.52
C LEU A 113 -26.08 14.77 -3.73
N SER A 114 -26.05 13.69 -4.50
CA SER A 114 -27.17 12.75 -4.58
C SER A 114 -27.56 12.22 -3.20
N SER A 115 -28.82 11.80 -3.05
CA SER A 115 -29.33 11.25 -1.79
C SER A 115 -28.51 10.05 -1.29
N GLU A 116 -27.99 9.28 -2.24
CA GLU A 116 -27.15 8.12 -2.00
C GLU A 116 -25.76 8.52 -1.51
N ALA A 117 -25.15 9.52 -2.14
CA ALA A 117 -23.87 10.08 -1.72
C ALA A 117 -23.97 10.76 -0.34
N GLN A 118 -25.04 11.51 -0.09
CA GLN A 118 -25.30 12.10 1.23
C GLN A 118 -25.42 11.04 2.32
N MET A 119 -26.11 9.92 2.05
CA MET A 119 -26.20 8.82 3.00
C MET A 119 -24.82 8.21 3.31
N VAL A 120 -23.95 8.06 2.31
CA VAL A 120 -22.58 7.58 2.52
C VAL A 120 -21.77 8.57 3.37
N VAL A 121 -21.88 9.87 3.10
CA VAL A 121 -21.22 10.92 3.91
C VAL A 121 -21.70 10.84 5.36
N GLN A 122 -23.01 10.75 5.58
CA GLN A 122 -23.60 10.60 6.91
C GLN A 122 -23.14 9.32 7.60
N LEU A 123 -23.01 8.21 6.88
CA LEU A 123 -22.49 6.95 7.43
C LEU A 123 -21.04 7.10 7.91
N VAL A 124 -20.23 7.92 7.24
CA VAL A 124 -18.85 8.17 7.65
C VAL A 124 -18.82 9.10 8.87
N LEU A 125 -19.52 10.23 8.81
CA LEU A 125 -19.52 11.24 9.87
C LEU A 125 -20.20 10.75 11.15
N ASN A 126 -21.29 10.00 11.00
CA ASN A 126 -22.12 9.47 12.08
C ASN A 126 -22.08 7.93 12.06
N SER A 127 -20.86 7.39 12.14
CA SER A 127 -20.59 5.95 12.02
C SER A 127 -21.38 5.11 13.04
N PRO A 128 -22.23 4.16 12.57
CA PRO A 128 -22.91 3.18 13.43
C PRO A 128 -21.94 2.31 14.22
N LEU A 129 -22.41 1.78 15.36
CA LEU A 129 -21.61 0.96 16.27
C LEU A 129 -21.02 -0.28 15.58
N GLU A 130 -21.71 -0.86 14.60
CA GLU A 130 -21.26 -2.03 13.84
C GLU A 130 -20.00 -1.72 13.02
N ILE A 131 -19.94 -0.52 12.43
CA ILE A 131 -18.76 -0.03 11.70
C ILE A 131 -17.62 0.20 12.69
N ILE A 132 -17.87 0.86 13.81
CA ILE A 132 -16.87 1.13 14.86
C ILE A 132 -16.28 -0.18 15.40
N GLN A 133 -17.10 -1.20 15.65
CA GLN A 133 -16.64 -2.50 16.11
C GLN A 133 -15.77 -3.21 15.06
N SER A 134 -16.11 -3.08 13.77
CA SER A 134 -15.35 -3.66 12.67
C SER A 134 -13.96 -3.02 12.51
N ILE A 135 -13.87 -1.70 12.70
CA ILE A 135 -12.61 -0.94 12.76
C ILE A 135 -11.74 -1.48 13.91
N LYS A 136 -12.30 -1.61 15.12
CA LYS A 136 -11.58 -2.12 16.30
C LYS A 136 -11.02 -3.53 16.08
N LYS A 137 -11.79 -4.42 15.44
CA LYS A 137 -11.34 -5.80 15.15
C LYS A 137 -10.21 -5.87 14.13
N THR A 138 -10.22 -4.98 13.13
CA THR A 138 -9.26 -5.02 12.02
C THR A 138 -8.05 -4.12 12.23
N ASN A 139 -8.12 -3.22 13.22
CA ASN A 139 -7.17 -2.13 13.46
C ASN A 139 -6.91 -1.30 12.17
N ARG A 140 -7.96 -1.12 11.36
CA ARG A 140 -7.97 -0.32 10.13
C ARG A 140 -9.07 0.73 10.26
N GLY A 141 -8.84 1.92 9.72
CA GLY A 141 -9.85 2.98 9.66
C GLY A 141 -11.07 2.60 8.80
N ILE A 142 -12.01 3.54 8.65
CA ILE A 142 -13.16 3.37 7.74
C ILE A 142 -12.61 3.21 6.31
N THR A 143 -13.00 2.13 5.64
CA THR A 143 -12.60 1.87 4.25
C THR A 143 -13.83 1.76 3.36
N VAL A 144 -13.66 2.04 2.07
CA VAL A 144 -14.70 1.85 1.05
C VAL A 144 -15.21 0.39 1.05
N GLY A 145 -14.33 -0.57 1.31
CA GLY A 145 -14.72 -1.98 1.44
C GLY A 145 -15.67 -2.22 2.61
N LEU A 146 -15.40 -1.60 3.77
CA LEU A 146 -16.26 -1.69 4.95
C LEU A 146 -17.63 -1.04 4.70
N ILE A 147 -17.65 0.15 4.08
CA ILE A 147 -18.88 0.84 3.69
C ILE A 147 -19.70 -0.02 2.71
N LYS A 148 -19.06 -0.58 1.69
CA LYS A 148 -19.71 -1.48 0.72
C LYS A 148 -20.33 -2.70 1.39
N SER A 149 -19.61 -3.36 2.29
CA SER A 149 -20.15 -4.51 3.03
C SER A 149 -21.33 -4.12 3.92
N PHE A 150 -21.25 -2.96 4.58
CA PHE A 150 -22.34 -2.47 5.42
C PHE A 150 -23.60 -2.13 4.63
N LEU A 151 -23.46 -1.40 3.52
CA LEU A 151 -24.58 -1.00 2.66
C LEU A 151 -25.18 -2.19 1.91
N ALA A 152 -24.36 -3.17 1.49
CA ALA A 152 -24.86 -4.42 0.91
C ALA A 152 -25.80 -5.16 1.87
N ASN A 153 -25.48 -5.21 3.17
CA ASN A 153 -26.35 -5.79 4.20
C ASN A 153 -27.67 -4.99 4.40
N LYS A 154 -27.71 -3.73 3.94
CA LYS A 154 -28.89 -2.87 3.93
C LYS A 154 -29.63 -2.90 2.58
N GLY A 155 -29.26 -3.80 1.67
CA GLY A 155 -29.93 -4.00 0.38
C GLY A 155 -29.41 -3.13 -0.76
N TRP A 156 -28.31 -2.41 -0.57
CA TRP A 156 -27.71 -1.64 -1.66
C TRP A 156 -26.93 -2.53 -2.62
N ASP A 157 -27.08 -2.27 -3.91
CA ASP A 157 -26.23 -2.89 -4.90
C ASP A 157 -24.83 -2.22 -4.96
N GLN A 158 -23.88 -2.95 -5.53
CA GLN A 158 -22.49 -2.50 -5.61
C GLN A 158 -22.29 -1.32 -6.55
N THR A 159 -23.15 -1.17 -7.56
CA THR A 159 -23.10 -0.09 -8.54
C THR A 159 -23.49 1.22 -7.88
N THR A 160 -24.61 1.25 -7.16
CA THR A 160 -25.11 2.40 -6.41
C THR A 160 -24.08 2.89 -5.40
N THR A 161 -23.50 1.97 -4.61
CA THR A 161 -22.45 2.34 -3.64
C THR A 161 -21.20 2.90 -4.33
N LYS A 162 -20.82 2.35 -5.49
CA LYS A 162 -19.65 2.82 -6.23
C LYS A 162 -19.92 4.22 -6.80
N SER A 163 -21.06 4.44 -7.43
CA SER A 163 -21.46 5.73 -7.99
C SER A 163 -21.48 6.82 -6.91
N ALA A 164 -22.07 6.53 -5.74
CA ALA A 164 -22.09 7.46 -4.61
C ALA A 164 -20.68 7.84 -4.13
N VAL A 165 -19.76 6.87 -4.02
CA VAL A 165 -18.37 7.13 -3.62
C VAL A 165 -17.59 7.90 -4.69
N ASP A 166 -17.79 7.58 -5.96
CA ASP A 166 -17.13 8.27 -7.09
C ASP A 166 -17.61 9.73 -7.20
N GLU A 167 -18.90 9.99 -6.95
CA GLU A 167 -19.48 11.33 -6.87
C GLU A 167 -18.85 12.14 -5.74
N ILE A 168 -18.84 11.62 -4.51
CA ILE A 168 -18.22 12.29 -3.35
C ILE A 168 -16.77 12.66 -3.66
N LYS A 169 -16.01 11.72 -4.23
CA LYS A 169 -14.61 11.94 -4.59
C LYS A 169 -14.47 13.06 -5.62
N THR A 170 -15.34 13.09 -6.62
CA THR A 170 -15.33 14.12 -7.67
C THR A 170 -15.67 15.49 -7.09
N THR A 171 -16.69 15.57 -6.23
CA THR A 171 -17.09 16.81 -5.55
C THR A 171 -15.97 17.35 -4.67
N LEU A 172 -15.31 16.49 -3.88
CA LEU A 172 -14.19 16.89 -3.02
C LEU A 172 -12.94 17.29 -3.80
N GLN A 173 -12.75 16.79 -5.03
CA GLN A 173 -11.62 17.19 -5.89
C GLN A 173 -11.82 18.57 -6.51
N ASN A 174 -13.06 19.06 -6.57
CA ASN A 174 -13.42 20.35 -7.16
C ASN A 174 -13.61 21.47 -6.10
N LEU A 175 -13.39 21.14 -4.82
CA LEU A 175 -13.44 22.06 -3.67
C LEU A 175 -12.06 22.64 -3.35
#